data_AF-A0A917DYB3-F1
#
_entry.id   AF-A0A917DYB3-F1
#
_cell.length_a   1.000
_cell.length_b   1.000
_cell.length_c   1.000
_cell.angle_alpha   90.00
_cell.angle_beta   90.00
_cell.angle_gamma   90.00
#
_symmetry.space_group_name_H-M   'P 1'
#
loop_
_entity.id
_entity.type
_entity.pdbx_description
1 polymer ?
#
loop_
_entity_poly.entity_id
_entity_poly.type
_entity_poly.pdbx_seq_one_letter_code
_entity_poly.pdbx_strand_id
1 'polypeptide(L)'
;MGEGLGKFAATTISSNMSLQQAWRDPAIVRKAQQQLLRQGAYLPGRLLEDYNLAEEASITASSEQNMGQALLTVDQHTRTIHGKGGVRPELTEPGMHRWMSEPGDSSPWLELSWKQPITLQRITLILDSGLHRPLMLTHEDRSHRKVIWGPQPEVLKSFILSVKRDEQPNWTSVANVQDNYSRQLVFKVQLEQISKLRLDVIETNGLDHARVVQIRCM
;
A
#
# COMPACT_ATOMS: atom_id res chain seq x y z
N MET A 1 -12.98 15.69 2.12
CA MET A 1 -13.64 15.92 3.42
C MET A 1 -14.81 14.98 3.71
N GLY A 2 -15.58 14.52 2.71
CA GLY A 2 -16.75 13.66 2.95
C GLY A 2 -16.46 12.29 3.58
N GLU A 3 -15.36 11.63 3.18
CA GLU A 3 -15.03 10.28 3.68
C GLU A 3 -14.77 10.24 5.19
N GLY A 4 -14.00 11.20 5.72
CA GLY A 4 -13.70 11.26 7.16
C GLY A 4 -14.94 11.43 8.02
N LEU A 5 -15.83 12.35 7.65
CA LEU A 5 -17.10 12.58 8.33
C LEU A 5 -18.00 11.34 8.26
N GLY A 6 -18.18 10.79 7.05
CA GLY A 6 -19.01 9.60 6.83
C GLY A 6 -18.48 8.41 7.62
N LYS A 7 -17.16 8.24 7.69
CA LYS A 7 -16.56 7.15 8.46
C LYS A 7 -16.77 7.30 9.95
N PHE A 8 -16.58 8.51 10.47
CA PHE A 8 -16.79 8.80 11.88
C PHE A 8 -18.26 8.59 12.27
N ALA A 9 -19.22 9.05 11.46
CA ALA A 9 -20.63 8.81 11.68
C ALA A 9 -20.99 7.31 11.66
N ALA A 10 -20.51 6.57 10.67
CA ALA A 10 -20.74 5.12 10.59
C ALA A 10 -20.16 4.38 11.80
N THR A 11 -18.95 4.77 12.24
CA THR A 11 -18.30 4.19 13.42
C THR A 11 -19.10 4.49 14.69
N THR A 12 -19.58 5.72 14.83
CA THR A 12 -20.41 6.17 15.96
C THR A 12 -21.70 5.36 16.08
N ILE A 13 -22.42 5.20 14.96
CA ILE A 13 -23.66 4.40 14.91
C ILE A 13 -23.37 2.94 15.24
N SER A 14 -22.30 2.34 14.67
CA SER A 14 -21.93 0.94 14.94
C SER A 14 -21.56 0.68 16.41
N SER A 15 -21.20 1.73 17.14
CA SER A 15 -20.86 1.67 18.56
C SER A 15 -22.04 2.09 19.46
N ASN A 16 -23.25 2.26 18.91
CA ASN A 16 -24.46 2.69 19.64
C ASN A 16 -24.29 3.98 20.46
N MET A 17 -23.53 4.95 19.93
CA MET A 17 -23.30 6.26 20.58
C MET A 17 -23.97 7.40 19.81
N SER A 18 -24.26 8.49 20.52
CA SER A 18 -24.61 9.77 19.86
C SER A 18 -23.36 10.50 19.40
N LEU A 19 -23.49 11.34 18.35
CA LEU A 19 -22.37 12.17 17.87
C LEU A 19 -21.80 13.07 18.96
N GLN A 20 -22.65 13.63 19.85
CA GLN A 20 -22.24 14.53 20.94
C GLN A 20 -21.32 13.85 21.96
N GLN A 21 -21.46 12.54 22.15
CA GLN A 21 -20.62 11.74 23.03
C GLN A 21 -19.39 11.22 22.29
N ALA A 22 -19.58 10.71 21.07
CA ALA A 22 -18.55 10.02 20.31
C ALA A 22 -17.31 10.87 20.01
N TRP A 23 -17.45 12.17 19.73
CA TRP A 23 -16.29 13.00 19.38
C TRP A 23 -15.35 13.27 20.57
N ARG A 24 -15.88 13.10 21.79
CA ARG A 24 -15.11 13.22 23.05
C ARG A 24 -14.51 11.89 23.48
N ASP A 25 -14.91 10.78 22.86
CA ASP A 25 -14.37 9.45 23.15
C ASP A 25 -13.17 9.17 22.23
N PRO A 26 -11.93 9.14 22.78
CA PRO A 26 -10.73 8.88 21.98
C PRO A 26 -10.74 7.51 21.32
N ALA A 27 -11.41 6.51 21.91
CA ALA A 27 -11.49 5.17 21.35
C ALA A 27 -12.32 5.15 20.06
N ILE A 28 -13.41 5.92 20.01
CA ILE A 28 -14.25 6.03 18.80
C ILE A 28 -13.52 6.79 17.70
N VAL A 29 -12.86 7.89 18.05
CA VAL A 29 -12.03 8.66 17.11
C VAL A 29 -10.92 7.76 16.54
N ARG A 30 -10.20 7.04 17.40
CA ARG A 30 -9.15 6.10 16.98
C ARG A 30 -9.71 5.00 16.09
N LYS A 31 -10.85 4.39 16.44
CA LYS A 31 -11.51 3.36 15.62
C LYS A 31 -11.86 3.88 14.22
N ALA A 32 -12.38 5.11 14.13
CA ALA A 32 -12.67 5.73 12.83
C ALA A 32 -11.39 6.03 12.03
N GLN A 33 -10.33 6.54 12.68
CA GLN A 33 -9.03 6.79 12.06
C GLN A 33 -8.41 5.49 11.51
N GLN A 34 -8.38 4.44 12.31
CA GLN A 34 -7.88 3.12 11.88
C GLN A 34 -8.70 2.57 10.70
N GLN A 35 -10.02 2.78 10.68
CA GLN A 35 -10.83 2.38 9.54
C GLN A 35 -10.57 3.19 8.26
N LEU A 36 -10.29 4.50 8.38
CA LEU A 36 -9.86 5.33 7.25
C LEU A 36 -8.52 4.84 6.70
N LEU A 37 -7.56 4.55 7.58
CA LEU A 37 -6.24 4.05 7.20
C LEU A 37 -6.34 2.70 6.46
N ARG A 38 -7.20 1.76 6.92
CA ARG A 38 -7.46 0.49 6.21
C ARG A 38 -8.04 0.69 4.81
N GLN A 39 -8.71 1.81 4.57
CA GLN A 39 -9.28 2.19 3.27
C GLN A 39 -8.32 3.02 2.41
N GLY A 40 -7.08 3.18 2.85
CA GLY A 40 -6.02 3.83 2.09
C GLY A 40 -5.97 5.34 2.28
N ALA A 41 -6.75 5.91 3.21
CA ALA A 41 -6.63 7.32 3.58
C ALA A 41 -5.25 7.60 4.21
N TYR A 42 -4.78 8.83 4.04
CA TYR A 42 -3.56 9.30 4.70
C TYR A 42 -3.92 10.29 5.81
N LEU A 43 -3.56 9.95 7.05
CA LEU A 43 -3.75 10.78 8.22
C LEU A 43 -2.37 11.12 8.81
N PRO A 44 -1.87 12.36 8.67
CA PRO A 44 -0.59 12.75 9.24
C PRO A 44 -0.50 12.42 10.74
N GLY A 45 0.61 11.84 11.17
CA GLY A 45 0.86 11.44 12.55
C GLY A 45 0.09 10.19 13.00
N ARG A 46 -0.50 9.44 12.08
CA ARG A 46 -1.22 8.20 12.36
C ARG A 46 -0.82 7.10 11.38
N LEU A 47 -0.38 5.98 11.94
CA LEU A 47 -0.09 4.75 11.22
C LEU A 47 -1.17 3.71 11.53
N LEU A 48 -1.26 2.71 10.66
CA LEU A 48 -2.20 1.63 10.82
C LEU A 48 -1.67 0.65 11.86
N GLU A 49 -2.48 0.33 12.85
CA GLU A 49 -2.07 -0.42 14.03
C GLU A 49 -2.29 -1.93 13.88
N ASP A 50 -2.97 -2.38 12.81
CA ASP A 50 -3.12 -3.82 12.63
C ASP A 50 -1.76 -4.44 12.33
N TYR A 51 -1.49 -5.52 13.04
CA TYR A 51 -0.32 -6.35 12.85
C TYR A 51 -0.17 -6.79 11.38
N ASN A 52 1.08 -6.87 10.95
CA ASN A 52 1.45 -7.16 9.58
C ASN A 52 2.56 -8.20 9.57
N LEU A 53 2.22 -9.44 9.22
CA LEU A 53 3.18 -10.55 9.11
C LEU A 53 4.31 -10.24 8.10
N ALA A 54 4.10 -9.33 7.15
CA ALA A 54 5.14 -8.92 6.22
C ALA A 54 6.34 -8.25 6.90
N GLU A 55 6.14 -7.60 8.06
CA GLU A 55 7.22 -6.98 8.85
C GLU A 55 8.18 -8.01 9.46
N GLU A 56 7.76 -9.27 9.57
CA GLU A 56 8.57 -10.37 10.10
C GLU A 56 9.33 -11.14 9.01
N ALA A 57 9.07 -10.83 7.74
CA ALA A 57 9.72 -11.48 6.62
C ALA A 57 11.13 -10.90 6.38
N SER A 58 12.02 -11.75 5.87
CA SER A 58 13.16 -11.27 5.08
C SER A 58 12.66 -10.88 3.70
N ILE A 59 12.96 -9.66 3.27
CA ILE A 59 12.46 -9.09 2.01
C ILE A 59 13.63 -8.94 1.04
N THR A 60 13.47 -9.48 -0.16
CA THR A 60 14.44 -9.35 -1.25
C THR A 60 13.73 -8.97 -2.55
N ALA A 61 14.47 -8.42 -3.49
CA ALA A 61 13.96 -8.06 -4.81
C ALA A 61 14.95 -8.46 -5.90
N SER A 62 14.48 -8.52 -7.15
CA SER A 62 15.33 -8.68 -8.33
C SER A 62 16.37 -7.58 -8.46
N SER A 63 15.95 -6.35 -8.16
CA SER A 63 16.74 -5.14 -8.19
C SER A 63 16.07 -4.09 -7.29
N GLU A 64 16.84 -3.11 -6.85
CA GLU A 64 16.34 -1.99 -6.06
C GLU A 64 17.17 -0.73 -6.28
N GLN A 65 16.50 0.40 -6.41
CA GLN A 65 17.17 1.70 -6.45
C GLN A 65 17.59 2.14 -5.04
N ASN A 66 18.64 2.97 -4.94
CA ASN A 66 19.19 3.45 -3.66
C ASN A 66 18.18 4.19 -2.74
N MET A 67 17.12 4.77 -3.31
CA MET A 67 16.06 5.45 -2.54
C MET A 67 14.75 4.64 -2.50
N GLY A 68 14.78 3.39 -2.96
CA GLY A 68 13.61 2.54 -3.17
C GLY A 68 13.85 1.10 -2.78
N GLN A 69 14.46 0.87 -1.62
CA GLN A 69 14.77 -0.47 -1.12
C GLN A 69 13.51 -1.31 -0.91
N ALA A 70 13.65 -2.62 -1.08
CA ALA A 70 12.58 -3.60 -0.86
C ALA A 70 11.95 -3.49 0.55
N LEU A 71 12.78 -3.23 1.56
CA LEU A 71 12.37 -3.12 2.97
C LEU A 71 11.36 -1.98 3.23
N LEU A 72 11.34 -0.94 2.38
CA LEU A 72 10.39 0.16 2.51
C LEU A 72 8.94 -0.27 2.27
N THR A 73 8.70 -1.47 1.72
CA THR A 73 7.33 -1.98 1.50
C THR A 73 6.62 -2.42 2.78
N VAL A 74 7.32 -2.42 3.91
CA VAL A 74 6.75 -2.79 5.22
C VAL A 74 6.99 -1.72 6.28
N ASP A 75 7.43 -0.52 5.89
CA ASP A 75 7.72 0.60 6.81
C ASP A 75 6.46 1.31 7.36
N GLN A 76 5.28 0.72 7.16
CA GLN A 76 3.95 1.21 7.56
C GLN A 76 3.47 2.48 6.83
N HIS A 77 4.32 3.18 6.09
CA HIS A 77 3.91 4.33 5.31
C HIS A 77 3.19 3.91 4.03
N THR A 78 2.16 4.67 3.66
CA THR A 78 1.34 4.37 2.47
C THR A 78 1.57 5.36 1.34
N ARG A 79 2.54 6.26 1.45
CA ARG A 79 2.90 7.19 0.38
C ARG A 79 4.29 7.76 0.61
N THR A 80 4.89 8.25 -0.46
CA THR A 80 6.07 9.12 -0.42
C THR A 80 5.77 10.43 0.28
N ILE A 81 6.72 10.87 1.09
CA ILE A 81 6.63 12.08 1.91
C ILE A 81 7.93 12.84 1.76
N HIS A 82 7.88 13.96 1.04
CA HIS A 82 9.07 14.75 0.75
C HIS A 82 8.73 16.24 0.71
N GLY A 83 9.77 17.07 0.82
CA GLY A 83 9.69 18.50 0.61
C GLY A 83 9.28 19.31 1.84
N LYS A 84 9.78 20.55 1.88
CA LYS A 84 9.45 21.53 2.93
C LYS A 84 8.00 21.98 2.77
N GLY A 85 7.22 21.92 3.85
CA GLY A 85 5.84 22.42 3.89
C GLY A 85 4.77 21.45 3.37
N GLY A 86 5.11 20.20 3.03
CA GLY A 86 4.13 19.18 2.68
C GLY A 86 3.34 18.66 3.89
N VAL A 87 4.07 18.22 4.92
CA VAL A 87 3.54 17.77 6.21
C VAL A 87 4.41 18.38 7.31
N ARG A 88 3.84 18.60 8.49
CA ARG A 88 4.62 19.06 9.63
C ARG A 88 5.68 18.00 10.01
N PRO A 89 6.95 18.37 10.23
CA PRO A 89 8.02 17.39 10.48
C PRO A 89 7.74 16.44 11.65
N GLU A 90 7.04 16.90 12.68
CA GLU A 90 6.69 16.09 13.85
C GLU A 90 5.57 15.07 13.61
N LEU A 91 4.89 15.14 12.47
CA LEU A 91 3.77 14.26 12.12
C LEU A 91 4.15 13.15 11.13
N THR A 92 5.39 13.12 10.64
CA THR A 92 5.79 12.11 9.66
C THR A 92 7.29 12.00 9.49
N GLU A 93 7.73 10.85 9.00
CA GLU A 93 9.07 10.61 8.53
C GLU A 93 9.17 10.99 7.04
N PRO A 94 10.20 11.74 6.61
CA PRO A 94 10.47 11.96 5.18
C PRO A 94 11.10 10.73 4.53
N GLY A 95 10.67 10.40 3.32
CA GLY A 95 11.17 9.24 2.59
C GLY A 95 10.36 8.93 1.34
N MET A 96 10.90 8.04 0.51
CA MET A 96 10.16 7.52 -0.65
C MET A 96 9.08 6.54 -0.24
N HIS A 97 9.30 5.77 0.84
CA HIS A 97 8.33 4.82 1.40
C HIS A 97 7.72 3.89 0.35
N ARG A 98 8.59 3.34 -0.50
CA ARG A 98 8.23 2.44 -1.60
C ARG A 98 9.47 1.68 -2.07
N TRP A 99 9.27 0.44 -2.48
CA TRP A 99 10.24 -0.26 -3.32
C TRP A 99 10.18 0.29 -4.75
N MET A 100 11.34 0.39 -5.40
CA MET A 100 11.50 0.74 -6.80
C MET A 100 12.53 -0.19 -7.43
N SER A 101 12.16 -0.95 -8.45
CA SER A 101 13.14 -1.75 -9.22
C SER A 101 14.06 -0.84 -10.03
N GLU A 102 15.19 -1.35 -10.48
CA GLU A 102 16.07 -0.60 -11.38
C GLU A 102 15.43 -0.42 -12.77
N PRO A 103 15.57 0.76 -13.40
CA PRO A 103 15.18 0.94 -14.80
C PRO A 103 15.99 -0.01 -15.70
N GLY A 104 15.30 -0.88 -16.44
CA GLY A 104 15.93 -1.90 -17.29
C GLY A 104 15.92 -3.32 -16.71
N ASP A 105 15.43 -3.52 -15.48
CA ASP A 105 15.07 -4.85 -15.00
C ASP A 105 13.88 -5.40 -15.81
N SER A 106 14.13 -6.41 -16.63
CA SER A 106 13.14 -6.99 -17.56
C SER A 106 12.18 -7.96 -16.89
N SER A 107 12.41 -8.33 -15.63
CA SER A 107 11.51 -9.22 -14.87
C SER A 107 11.52 -8.86 -13.39
N PRO A 108 11.00 -7.67 -13.01
CA PRO A 108 11.08 -7.22 -11.64
C PRO A 108 10.25 -8.10 -10.72
N TRP A 109 10.82 -8.48 -9.57
CA TRP A 109 10.09 -9.22 -8.54
C TRP A 109 10.46 -8.76 -7.14
N LEU A 110 9.53 -8.94 -6.22
CA LEU A 110 9.68 -8.69 -4.79
C LEU A 110 9.23 -9.93 -4.02
N GLU A 111 10.08 -10.45 -3.13
CA GLU A 111 9.86 -11.69 -2.38
C GLU A 111 9.94 -11.43 -0.87
N LEU A 112 8.98 -11.98 -0.13
CA LEU A 112 8.95 -12.05 1.31
C LEU A 112 9.17 -13.51 1.72
N SER A 113 10.13 -13.76 2.60
CA SER A 113 10.47 -15.09 3.11
C SER A 113 10.40 -15.11 4.64
N TRP A 114 9.62 -16.03 5.19
CA TRP A 114 9.49 -16.23 6.64
C TRP A 114 10.34 -17.41 7.12
N LYS A 115 10.97 -17.26 8.29
CA LYS A 115 11.72 -18.35 8.93
C LYS A 115 10.80 -19.43 9.49
N GLN A 116 9.63 -19.04 9.98
CA GLN A 116 8.59 -19.93 10.45
C GLN A 116 7.39 -19.80 9.51
N PRO A 117 6.81 -20.90 9.01
CA PRO A 117 5.68 -20.82 8.11
C PRO A 117 4.48 -20.13 8.76
N ILE A 118 3.79 -19.30 7.98
CA ILE A 118 2.66 -18.49 8.45
C ILE A 118 1.34 -18.94 7.81
N THR A 119 0.24 -18.52 8.43
CA THR A 119 -1.10 -18.62 7.86
C THR A 119 -1.53 -17.23 7.37
N LEU A 120 -1.99 -17.16 6.12
CA LEU A 120 -2.48 -15.93 5.50
C LEU A 120 -3.98 -16.04 5.26
N GLN A 121 -4.70 -15.04 5.75
CA GLN A 121 -6.13 -14.80 5.51
C GLN A 121 -6.35 -13.61 4.56
N ARG A 122 -5.40 -12.67 4.52
CA ARG A 122 -5.51 -11.48 3.69
C ARG A 122 -4.15 -10.96 3.26
N ILE A 123 -4.04 -10.64 1.98
CA ILE A 123 -2.91 -9.90 1.42
C ILE A 123 -3.43 -8.56 0.90
N THR A 124 -2.80 -7.46 1.30
CA THR A 124 -3.11 -6.12 0.78
C THR A 124 -1.88 -5.52 0.12
N LEU A 125 -2.04 -5.08 -1.13
CA LEU A 125 -1.02 -4.32 -1.85
C LEU A 125 -1.46 -2.86 -1.91
N ILE A 126 -0.53 -1.95 -1.59
CA ILE A 126 -0.66 -0.52 -1.88
C ILE A 126 0.39 -0.19 -2.93
N LEU A 127 -0.07 0.28 -4.08
CA LEU A 127 0.74 0.65 -5.22
C LEU A 127 1.00 2.16 -5.23
N ASP A 128 2.07 2.58 -5.89
CA ASP A 128 2.31 3.99 -6.13
C ASP A 128 1.34 4.48 -7.20
N SER A 129 0.57 5.52 -6.87
CA SER A 129 -0.41 6.14 -7.77
C SER A 129 -0.09 7.61 -8.02
N GLY A 130 1.15 8.03 -7.78
CA GLY A 130 1.57 9.40 -8.04
C GLY A 130 1.12 10.39 -6.95
N LEU A 131 0.80 9.93 -5.73
CA LEU A 131 0.38 10.82 -4.63
C LEU A 131 1.45 11.85 -4.19
N HIS A 132 2.63 11.81 -4.79
CA HIS A 132 3.74 12.74 -4.58
C HIS A 132 3.77 13.88 -5.60
N ARG A 133 2.87 13.88 -6.59
CA ARG A 133 2.68 14.94 -7.58
C ARG A 133 1.23 15.46 -7.53
N PRO A 134 0.94 16.64 -8.12
CA PRO A 134 -0.42 17.16 -8.17
C PRO A 134 -1.39 16.19 -8.87
N LEU A 135 -2.47 15.83 -8.17
CA LEU A 135 -3.56 15.00 -8.66
C LEU A 135 -4.86 15.70 -8.31
N MET A 136 -5.44 16.39 -9.29
CA MET A 136 -6.69 17.12 -9.10
C MET A 136 -7.44 17.24 -10.42
N LEU A 137 -8.77 17.22 -10.32
CA LEU A 137 -9.63 17.68 -11.40
C LEU A 137 -9.54 19.22 -11.45
N THR A 138 -9.23 19.77 -12.62
CA THR A 138 -9.17 21.21 -12.83
C THR A 138 -9.55 21.55 -14.27
N HIS A 139 -10.26 22.65 -14.44
CA HIS A 139 -10.57 23.25 -15.75
C HIS A 139 -9.66 24.45 -16.04
N GLU A 140 -8.70 24.75 -15.17
CA GLU A 140 -7.70 25.79 -15.41
C GLU A 140 -6.55 25.20 -16.25
N ASP A 141 -6.38 25.70 -17.47
CA ASP A 141 -5.37 25.21 -18.42
C ASP A 141 -3.96 25.13 -17.84
N ARG A 142 -3.55 26.14 -17.06
CA ARG A 142 -2.21 26.20 -16.47
C ARG A 142 -1.95 25.03 -15.53
N SER A 143 -2.96 24.66 -14.73
CA SER A 143 -2.88 23.56 -13.79
C SER A 143 -3.07 22.22 -14.51
N HIS A 144 -3.97 22.16 -15.49
CA HIS A 144 -4.24 20.97 -16.29
C HIS A 144 -2.97 20.43 -16.98
N ARG A 145 -2.12 21.32 -17.53
CA ARG A 145 -0.85 20.94 -18.18
C ARG A 145 0.15 20.22 -17.27
N LYS A 146 -0.02 20.28 -15.95
CA LYS A 146 0.85 19.63 -14.96
C LYS A 146 0.32 18.28 -14.46
N VAL A 147 -0.91 17.94 -14.83
CA VAL A 147 -1.59 16.72 -14.39
C VAL A 147 -1.53 15.70 -15.52
N ILE A 148 -1.22 14.45 -15.18
CA ILE A 148 -1.29 13.34 -16.12
C ILE A 148 -2.75 12.92 -16.25
N TRP A 149 -3.33 13.15 -17.44
CA TRP A 149 -4.68 12.73 -17.77
C TRP A 149 -4.67 11.26 -18.22
N GLY A 150 -5.20 10.37 -17.39
CA GLY A 150 -5.26 8.94 -17.68
C GLY A 150 -4.75 8.07 -16.53
N PRO A 151 -4.41 6.81 -16.82
CA PRO A 151 -3.75 5.91 -15.88
C PRO A 151 -2.50 6.53 -15.28
N GLN A 152 -2.28 6.35 -13.97
CA GLN A 152 -1.09 6.87 -13.32
C GLN A 152 0.08 5.95 -13.68
N PRO A 153 1.14 6.43 -14.37
CA PRO A 153 2.19 5.57 -14.94
C PRO A 153 2.84 4.65 -13.91
N GLU A 154 2.94 5.11 -12.65
CA GLU A 154 3.58 4.40 -11.54
C GLU A 154 2.81 3.16 -11.07
N VAL A 155 1.51 3.07 -11.37
CA VAL A 155 0.66 1.96 -10.91
C VAL A 155 1.01 0.70 -11.72
N LEU A 156 1.24 -0.40 -11.02
CA LEU A 156 1.38 -1.72 -11.66
C LEU A 156 0.07 -2.07 -12.39
N LYS A 157 0.18 -2.33 -13.70
CA LYS A 157 -0.94 -2.68 -14.57
C LYS A 157 -1.18 -4.19 -14.56
N SER A 158 -0.11 -4.97 -14.66
CA SER A 158 -0.17 -6.43 -14.70
C SER A 158 0.91 -7.04 -13.81
N PHE A 159 0.53 -8.03 -12.99
CA PHE A 159 1.44 -8.72 -12.08
C PHE A 159 0.83 -10.03 -11.57
N ILE A 160 1.70 -10.92 -11.08
CA ILE A 160 1.31 -12.19 -10.48
C ILE A 160 1.73 -12.19 -9.02
N LEU A 161 0.80 -12.57 -8.16
CA LEU A 161 1.07 -12.88 -6.77
C LEU A 161 1.12 -14.39 -6.61
N SER A 162 2.21 -14.92 -6.08
CA SER A 162 2.41 -16.35 -5.86
C SER A 162 2.92 -16.62 -4.45
N VAL A 163 2.59 -17.80 -3.92
CA VAL A 163 3.10 -18.27 -2.63
C VAL A 163 3.83 -19.58 -2.78
N LYS A 164 4.75 -19.83 -1.84
CA LYS A 164 5.40 -21.12 -1.67
C LYS A 164 5.14 -21.63 -0.26
N ARG A 165 4.81 -22.93 -0.15
CA ARG A 165 4.66 -23.62 1.12
C ARG A 165 5.99 -24.21 1.56
N ASP A 166 6.22 -24.32 2.86
CA ASP A 166 7.52 -24.76 3.43
C ASP A 166 8.01 -26.10 2.88
N GLU A 167 7.08 -27.02 2.66
CA GLU A 167 7.37 -28.39 2.22
C GLU A 167 7.11 -28.62 0.71
N GLN A 168 6.79 -27.58 -0.06
CA GLN A 168 6.49 -27.72 -1.49
C GLN A 168 7.50 -26.97 -2.35
N PRO A 169 8.07 -27.60 -3.39
CA PRO A 169 9.08 -26.95 -4.23
C PRO A 169 8.48 -25.88 -5.14
N ASN A 170 7.19 -26.00 -5.47
CA ASN A 170 6.52 -25.22 -6.50
C ASN A 170 5.83 -23.97 -5.94
N TRP A 171 5.85 -22.91 -6.74
CA TRP A 171 5.04 -21.73 -6.51
C TRP A 171 3.58 -22.01 -6.90
N THR A 172 2.64 -21.52 -6.10
CA THR A 172 1.20 -21.54 -6.40
C THR A 172 0.72 -20.11 -6.59
N SER A 173 0.07 -19.82 -7.71
CA SER A 173 -0.48 -18.48 -7.97
C SER A 173 -1.68 -18.21 -7.05
N VAL A 174 -1.64 -17.06 -6.39
CA VAL A 174 -2.73 -16.50 -5.57
C VAL A 174 -3.61 -15.60 -6.41
N ALA A 175 -3.00 -14.77 -7.26
CA ALA A 175 -3.70 -13.86 -8.14
C ALA A 175 -2.86 -13.61 -9.40
N ASN A 176 -3.56 -13.46 -10.53
CA ASN A 176 -3.01 -12.92 -11.77
C ASN A 176 -3.84 -11.68 -12.12
N VAL A 177 -3.25 -10.51 -11.93
CA VAL A 177 -3.90 -9.22 -12.12
C VAL A 177 -3.49 -8.65 -13.47
N GLN A 178 -4.46 -8.16 -14.22
CA GLN A 178 -4.30 -7.51 -15.52
C GLN A 178 -5.12 -6.22 -15.56
N ASP A 179 -4.70 -5.26 -16.38
CA ASP A 179 -5.36 -3.97 -16.59
C ASP A 179 -5.75 -3.24 -15.29
N ASN A 180 -4.86 -3.26 -14.30
CA ASN A 180 -5.09 -2.62 -13.02
C ASN A 180 -4.85 -1.10 -13.07
N TYR A 181 -5.83 -0.36 -12.56
CA TYR A 181 -5.76 1.07 -12.29
C TYR A 181 -5.92 1.41 -10.80
N SER A 182 -6.17 0.39 -9.96
CA SER A 182 -6.43 0.58 -8.55
C SER A 182 -5.12 0.74 -7.78
N ARG A 183 -5.12 1.71 -6.84
CA ARG A 183 -4.00 1.90 -5.91
C ARG A 183 -3.91 0.78 -4.88
N GLN A 184 -5.04 0.36 -4.33
CA GLN A 184 -5.10 -0.61 -3.24
C GLN A 184 -5.83 -1.87 -3.72
N LEU A 185 -5.18 -3.02 -3.59
CA LEU A 185 -5.77 -4.32 -3.90
C LEU A 185 -5.80 -5.18 -2.65
N VAL A 186 -6.92 -5.84 -2.42
CA VAL A 186 -7.13 -6.71 -1.26
C VAL A 186 -7.50 -8.10 -1.75
N PHE A 187 -6.66 -9.08 -1.45
CA PHE A 187 -6.87 -10.48 -1.75
C PHE A 187 -7.29 -11.19 -0.46
N LYS A 188 -8.52 -11.69 -0.42
CA LYS A 188 -8.98 -12.58 0.64
C LYS A 188 -8.53 -13.99 0.30
N VAL A 189 -7.77 -14.60 1.18
CA VAL A 189 -7.13 -15.90 0.95
C VAL A 189 -7.33 -16.79 2.17
N GLN A 190 -7.09 -18.09 2.02
CA GLN A 190 -7.03 -19.05 3.12
C GLN A 190 -5.86 -19.98 2.82
N LEU A 191 -4.66 -19.53 3.20
CA LEU A 191 -3.40 -20.18 2.87
C LEU A 191 -2.66 -20.50 4.16
N GLU A 192 -2.16 -21.72 4.25
CA GLU A 192 -1.48 -22.24 5.45
C GLU A 192 -0.09 -22.73 5.10
N GLN A 193 0.81 -22.74 6.08
CA GLN A 193 2.18 -23.22 5.92
C GLN A 193 2.95 -22.44 4.83
N ILE A 194 2.69 -21.13 4.70
CA ILE A 194 3.35 -20.28 3.71
C ILE A 194 4.74 -19.89 4.25
N SER A 195 5.78 -20.26 3.50
CA SER A 195 7.15 -19.85 3.78
C SER A 195 7.59 -18.68 2.92
N LYS A 196 6.98 -18.49 1.73
CA LYS A 196 7.27 -17.35 0.85
C LYS A 196 6.05 -16.78 0.16
N LEU A 197 6.10 -15.47 -0.09
CA LEU A 197 5.19 -14.71 -0.93
C LEU A 197 6.02 -13.95 -1.95
N ARG A 198 5.61 -13.96 -3.22
CA ARG A 198 6.32 -13.28 -4.28
C ARG A 198 5.34 -12.52 -5.17
N LEU A 199 5.72 -11.29 -5.49
CA LEU A 199 5.08 -10.44 -6.47
C LEU A 199 5.99 -10.36 -7.69
N ASP A 200 5.56 -10.94 -8.80
CA ASP A 200 6.22 -10.83 -10.11
C ASP A 200 5.52 -9.74 -10.91
N VAL A 201 6.26 -8.68 -11.26
CA VAL A 201 5.72 -7.55 -12.01
C VAL A 201 5.87 -7.81 -13.50
N ILE A 202 4.76 -7.69 -14.23
CA ILE A 202 4.73 -7.91 -15.68
C ILE A 202 4.72 -6.58 -16.42
N GLU A 203 3.87 -5.64 -16.00
CA GLU A 203 3.68 -4.38 -16.71
C GLU A 203 3.24 -3.28 -15.73
N THR A 204 3.66 -2.04 -16.00
CA THR A 204 3.14 -0.83 -15.34
C THR A 204 2.21 -0.07 -16.29
N ASN A 205 1.54 0.98 -15.80
CA ASN A 205 0.72 1.85 -16.65
C ASN A 205 1.54 2.87 -17.47
N GLY A 206 2.87 2.81 -17.45
CA GLY A 206 3.73 3.67 -18.27
C GLY A 206 5.09 4.02 -17.67
N LEU A 207 5.44 3.47 -16.50
CA LEU A 207 6.77 3.61 -15.91
C LEU A 207 7.71 2.49 -16.36
N ASP A 208 8.99 2.80 -16.53
CA ASP A 208 10.05 1.88 -16.96
C ASP A 208 10.61 0.98 -15.82
N HIS A 209 10.03 1.07 -14.63
CA HIS A 209 10.39 0.26 -13.46
C HIS A 209 9.17 0.01 -12.57
N ALA A 210 9.23 -1.05 -11.77
CA ALA A 210 8.18 -1.39 -10.81
C ALA A 210 8.23 -0.48 -9.58
N ARG A 211 7.05 -0.15 -9.02
CA ARG A 211 6.92 0.51 -7.72
C ARG A 211 5.84 -0.12 -6.87
N VAL A 212 6.18 -0.41 -5.61
CA VAL A 212 5.22 -0.90 -4.60
C VAL A 212 5.42 -0.09 -3.34
N VAL A 213 4.34 0.47 -2.82
CA VAL A 213 4.39 1.29 -1.61
C VAL A 213 4.32 0.40 -0.38
N GLN A 214 3.36 -0.52 -0.31
CA GLN A 214 3.20 -1.37 0.86
C GLN A 214 2.70 -2.76 0.50
N ILE A 215 3.22 -3.77 1.22
CA ILE A 215 2.66 -5.12 1.28
C ILE A 215 2.24 -5.41 2.71
N ARG A 216 1.00 -5.86 2.87
CA ARG A 216 0.47 -6.30 4.16
C ARG A 216 -0.04 -7.72 4.10
N CYS A 217 0.34 -8.50 5.10
CA CYS A 217 -0.04 -9.89 5.29
C CYS A 217 -0.71 -10.06 6.66
N MET A 218 -1.90 -10.66 6.68
CA MET A 218 -2.65 -11.01 7.89
C MET A 218 -3.17 -12.43 7.81
#